data_AF-A0A1W1C4R4-F1
#
_entry.id   AF-A0A1W1C4R4-F1
#
_cell.length_a   1.000
_cell.length_b   1.000
_cell.length_c   1.000
_cell.angle_alpha   90.00
_cell.angle_beta   90.00
_cell.angle_gamma   90.00
#
_symmetry.space_group_name_H-M   'P 1'
#
loop_
_entity.id
_entity.type
_entity.pdbx_description
1 polymer ?
#
loop_
_entity_poly.entity_id
_entity_poly.type
_entity_poly.pdbx_seq_one_letter_code
_entity_poly.pdbx_strand_id
1 'polypeptide(L)'
;MKEKLKKIQTKIDNDPKLKEAVERIKPQKNIWGILGIVIFFFVPELITYIWQNELISWAHLHSLTEPLQMQRWLYGQLEKMFISGVSYVNIVIGILLLFWVWRSK
;
A
#
# COMPACT_ATOMS: atom_id res chain seq x y z
N MET A 1 12.61 -21.02 -8.38
CA MET A 1 12.52 -19.77 -7.56
C MET A 1 13.61 -19.66 -6.50
N LYS A 2 13.89 -20.69 -5.68
CA LYS A 2 14.94 -20.66 -4.64
C LYS A 2 16.33 -20.22 -5.13
N GLU A 3 16.75 -20.70 -6.30
CA GLU A 3 18.01 -20.32 -6.96
C GLU A 3 18.09 -18.82 -7.30
N LYS A 4 16.98 -18.22 -7.77
CA LYS A 4 16.92 -16.79 -8.10
C LYS A 4 17.01 -15.92 -6.84
N LEU A 5 16.35 -16.35 -5.76
CA LEU A 5 16.42 -15.68 -4.46
C LEU A 5 17.84 -15.72 -3.87
N LYS A 6 18.53 -16.86 -3.96
CA LYS A 6 19.94 -16.98 -3.54
C LYS A 6 20.86 -16.05 -4.32
N LYS A 7 20.68 -15.92 -5.64
CA LYS A 7 21.46 -15.00 -6.49
C LYS A 7 21.22 -13.52 -6.15
N ILE A 8 19.99 -13.16 -5.80
CA ILE A 8 19.67 -11.80 -5.36
C ILE A 8 20.34 -11.52 -4.01
N GLN A 9 20.27 -12.46 -3.08
CA GLN A 9 20.89 -12.31 -1.76
C GLN A 9 22.42 -12.18 -1.85
N THR A 10 23.08 -13.00 -2.67
CA THR A 10 24.53 -12.86 -2.91
C THR A 10 24.90 -11.54 -3.59
N LYS A 11 24.05 -10.99 -4.47
CA LYS A 11 24.27 -9.65 -5.04
C LYS A 11 24.13 -8.54 -4.02
N ILE A 12 23.18 -8.66 -3.09
CA ILE A 12 22.99 -7.68 -2.01
C ILE A 12 24.17 -7.74 -1.02
N ASP A 13 24.65 -8.93 -0.69
CA ASP A 13 25.77 -9.11 0.26
C ASP A 13 27.12 -8.64 -0.32
N ASN A 14 27.31 -8.77 -1.64
CA ASN A 14 28.56 -8.40 -2.32
C ASN A 14 28.63 -6.94 -2.75
N ASP A 15 27.52 -6.17 -2.67
CA ASP A 15 27.50 -4.75 -3.03
C ASP A 15 27.19 -3.89 -1.79
N PRO A 16 28.19 -3.17 -1.23
CA PRO A 16 28.02 -2.37 -0.04
C PRO A 16 26.99 -1.23 -0.21
N LYS A 17 26.81 -0.70 -1.43
CA LYS A 17 25.80 0.35 -1.69
C LYS A 17 24.39 -0.21 -1.64
N LEU A 18 24.19 -1.43 -2.17
CA LEU A 18 22.89 -2.11 -2.08
C LEU A 18 22.59 -2.52 -0.65
N LYS A 19 23.59 -2.99 0.10
CA LYS A 19 23.44 -3.34 1.52
C LYS A 19 23.00 -2.13 2.35
N GLU A 20 23.66 -0.99 2.20
CA GLU A 20 23.27 0.25 2.88
C GLU A 20 21.86 0.73 2.49
N ALA A 21 21.52 0.67 1.20
CA ALA A 21 20.19 1.06 0.74
C ALA A 21 19.09 0.17 1.34
N VAL A 22 19.32 -1.14 1.40
CA VAL A 22 18.38 -2.10 2.01
C VAL A 22 18.26 -1.84 3.51
N GLU A 23 19.35 -1.54 4.22
CA GLU A 23 19.29 -1.19 5.65
C GLU A 23 18.53 0.11 5.91
N ARG A 24 18.68 1.13 5.03
CA ARG A 24 17.95 2.41 5.16
C ARG A 24 16.45 2.30 4.86
N ILE A 25 16.08 1.42 3.92
CA ILE A 25 14.68 1.18 3.54
C ILE A 25 14.00 0.20 4.50
N LYS A 26 14.79 -0.56 5.27
CA LYS A 26 14.27 -1.54 6.24
C LYS A 26 13.31 -0.85 7.21
N PRO A 27 12.05 -1.30 7.30
CA PRO A 27 11.11 -0.71 8.23
C PRO A 27 11.56 -0.99 9.66
N GLN A 28 11.64 0.08 10.47
CA GLN A 28 12.10 -0.03 11.85
C GLN A 28 11.10 -0.83 12.69
N LYS A 29 11.62 -1.71 13.55
CA LYS A 29 10.81 -2.50 14.48
C LYS A 29 10.43 -1.67 15.71
N ASN A 30 9.77 -0.55 15.47
CA ASN A 30 9.16 0.29 16.49
C ASN A 30 7.64 0.34 16.27
N ILE A 31 6.92 0.79 17.29
CA ILE A 31 5.45 0.88 17.27
C ILE A 31 4.98 1.74 16.10
N TRP A 32 5.70 2.81 15.80
CA TRP A 32 5.43 3.71 14.67
C TRP A 32 5.56 3.04 13.30
N GLY A 33 6.54 2.16 13.11
CA GLY A 33 6.73 1.42 11.86
C GLY A 33 5.61 0.41 11.60
N ILE A 34 5.16 -0.28 12.66
CA ILE A 34 4.02 -1.20 12.57
C ILE A 34 2.72 -0.43 12.33
N LEU A 35 2.48 0.63 13.11
CA LEU A 35 1.28 1.48 12.95
C LEU A 35 1.23 2.12 11.57
N GLY A 36 2.36 2.59 11.03
CA GLY A 36 2.44 3.11 9.68
C GLY A 36 1.95 2.08 8.65
N ILE A 37 2.43 0.85 8.72
CA ILE A 37 1.99 -0.20 7.79
C ILE A 37 0.49 -0.46 7.93
N VAL A 38 -0.03 -0.56 9.17
CA VAL A 38 -1.45 -0.79 9.42
C VAL A 38 -2.31 0.35 8.88
N ILE A 39 -1.94 1.60 9.19
CA ILE A 39 -2.70 2.79 8.79
C ILE A 39 -2.69 2.99 7.28
N PHE A 40 -1.58 2.73 6.57
CA PHE A 40 -1.51 2.97 5.14
C PHE A 40 -2.09 1.82 4.29
N PHE A 41 -1.95 0.57 4.72
CA PHE A 41 -2.32 -0.58 3.89
C PHE A 41 -3.60 -1.30 4.31
N PHE A 42 -4.06 -1.14 5.55
CA PHE A 42 -5.22 -1.88 6.07
C PHE A 42 -6.39 -0.96 6.43
N VAL A 43 -6.14 0.23 6.95
CA VAL A 43 -7.22 1.17 7.34
C VAL A 43 -8.05 1.63 6.12
N PRO A 44 -7.46 2.10 5.01
CA PRO A 44 -8.23 2.49 3.81
C PRO A 44 -9.06 1.32 3.27
N GLU A 45 -8.51 0.11 3.33
CA GLU A 45 -9.19 -1.11 2.89
C GLU A 45 -10.38 -1.45 3.78
N LEU A 46 -10.23 -1.30 5.11
CA LEU A 46 -11.32 -1.49 6.06
C LEU A 46 -12.43 -0.46 5.87
N ILE A 47 -12.07 0.82 5.65
CA ILE A 47 -13.02 1.88 5.37
C ILE A 47 -13.78 1.57 4.07
N THR A 48 -13.06 1.16 3.04
CA THR A 48 -13.67 0.81 1.75
C THR A 48 -14.59 -0.40 1.88
N TYR A 49 -14.23 -1.40 2.69
CA TYR A 49 -15.06 -2.57 2.94
C TYR A 49 -16.38 -2.24 3.66
N ILE A 50 -16.35 -1.33 4.63
CA ILE A 50 -17.53 -1.01 5.44
C ILE A 50 -18.46 -0.02 4.73
N TRP A 51 -17.92 1.00 4.06
CA TRP A 51 -18.67 2.11 3.47
C TRP A 51 -18.61 2.14 1.94
N GLN A 52 -18.43 0.98 1.29
CA GLN A 52 -18.17 0.92 -0.15
C GLN A 52 -19.26 1.64 -0.96
N ASN A 53 -20.53 1.37 -0.67
CA ASN A 53 -21.67 1.88 -1.42
C ASN A 53 -21.81 3.40 -1.25
N GLU A 54 -21.60 3.89 -0.04
CA GLU A 54 -21.62 5.30 0.30
C GLU A 54 -20.49 6.05 -0.39
N LEU A 55 -19.28 5.48 -0.40
CA LEU A 55 -18.11 6.05 -1.06
C LEU A 55 -18.29 6.11 -2.59
N ILE A 56 -18.83 5.05 -3.20
CA ILE A 56 -19.14 5.04 -4.64
C ILE A 56 -20.16 6.13 -4.96
N SER A 57 -21.26 6.17 -4.21
CA SER A 57 -22.35 7.14 -4.45
C SER A 57 -21.86 8.58 -4.25
N TRP A 58 -21.07 8.81 -3.20
CA TRP A 58 -20.49 10.11 -2.91
C TRP A 58 -19.49 10.54 -4.00
N ALA A 59 -18.60 9.66 -4.42
CA ALA A 59 -17.64 9.94 -5.49
C ALA A 59 -18.34 10.18 -6.83
N HIS A 60 -19.37 9.39 -7.15
CA HIS A 60 -20.17 9.57 -8.37
C HIS A 60 -20.81 10.95 -8.41
N LEU A 61 -21.46 11.37 -7.32
CA LEU A 61 -22.08 12.69 -7.24
C LEU A 61 -21.07 13.81 -7.47
N HIS A 62 -19.91 13.77 -6.78
CA HIS A 62 -18.88 14.80 -6.94
C HIS A 62 -18.19 14.76 -8.31
N SER A 63 -18.15 13.60 -8.97
CA SER A 63 -17.66 13.50 -10.35
C SER A 63 -18.52 14.29 -11.36
N LEU A 64 -19.78 14.55 -11.03
CA LEU A 64 -20.72 15.29 -11.88
C LEU A 64 -20.88 16.75 -11.46
N THR A 65 -20.84 17.05 -10.16
CA THR A 65 -21.22 18.35 -9.62
C THR A 65 -20.06 19.32 -9.40
N GLU A 66 -18.82 18.83 -9.32
CA GLU A 66 -17.68 19.71 -9.01
C GLU A 66 -17.40 20.69 -10.13
N PRO A 67 -17.04 21.96 -9.84
CA PRO A 67 -16.93 23.00 -10.85
C PRO A 67 -15.71 22.79 -11.76
N LEU A 68 -14.59 22.30 -11.20
CA LEU A 68 -13.35 22.09 -11.93
C LEU A 68 -13.34 20.72 -12.60
N GLN A 69 -12.96 20.68 -13.87
CA GLN A 69 -12.84 19.43 -14.64
C GLN A 69 -11.85 18.45 -14.01
N MET A 70 -10.74 18.96 -13.46
CA MET A 70 -9.75 18.12 -12.78
C MET A 70 -10.34 17.43 -11.54
N GLN A 71 -11.16 18.13 -10.75
CA GLN A 71 -11.83 17.55 -9.59
C GLN A 71 -12.82 16.48 -10.03
N ARG A 72 -13.67 16.77 -11.02
CA ARG A 72 -14.59 15.79 -11.60
C ARG A 72 -13.86 14.52 -12.07
N TRP A 73 -12.73 14.68 -12.74
CA TRP A 73 -11.89 13.56 -13.15
C TRP A 73 -11.35 12.76 -11.97
N LEU A 74 -10.84 13.42 -10.93
CA LEU A 74 -10.34 12.78 -9.70
C LEU A 74 -11.44 11.95 -9.03
N TYR A 75 -12.63 12.51 -8.84
CA TYR A 75 -13.76 11.79 -8.26
C TYR A 75 -14.23 10.62 -9.13
N GLY A 76 -14.19 10.76 -10.46
CA GLY A 76 -14.45 9.64 -11.36
C GLY A 76 -13.41 8.52 -11.27
N GLN A 77 -12.16 8.82 -10.91
CA GLN A 77 -11.17 7.78 -10.59
C GLN A 77 -11.47 7.12 -9.24
N LEU A 78 -11.81 7.92 -8.22
CA LEU A 78 -12.18 7.41 -6.90
C LEU A 78 -13.39 6.47 -6.97
N GLU A 79 -14.44 6.83 -7.70
CA GLU A 79 -15.60 5.98 -7.93
C GLU A 79 -15.18 4.61 -8.50
N LYS A 80 -14.37 4.60 -9.55
CA LYS A 80 -13.86 3.37 -10.16
C LYS A 80 -13.03 2.53 -9.19
N MET A 81 -12.19 3.18 -8.38
CA MET A 81 -11.41 2.49 -7.35
C MET A 81 -12.34 1.83 -6.32
N PHE A 82 -13.35 2.54 -5.82
CA PHE A 82 -14.28 1.99 -4.84
C PHE A 82 -15.21 0.91 -5.41
N ILE A 83 -15.57 0.97 -6.69
CA ILE A 83 -16.32 -0.11 -7.37
C ILE A 83 -15.54 -1.42 -7.36
N SER A 84 -14.22 -1.35 -7.57
CA SER A 84 -13.36 -2.55 -7.49
C SER A 84 -13.27 -3.13 -6.07
N GLY A 85 -13.66 -2.34 -5.06
CA GLY A 85 -13.71 -2.74 -3.66
C GLY A 85 -12.33 -2.81 -3.02
N VAL A 86 -12.17 -3.78 -2.13
CA VAL A 86 -10.94 -3.96 -1.34
C VAL A 86 -9.76 -4.36 -2.25
N SER A 87 -8.64 -3.65 -2.12
CA SER A 87 -7.40 -3.95 -2.81
C SER A 87 -6.63 -5.06 -2.10
N TYR A 88 -6.80 -6.29 -2.62
CA TYR A 88 -6.01 -7.45 -2.17
C TYR A 88 -4.50 -7.25 -2.35
N VAL A 89 -4.07 -6.44 -3.33
CA VAL A 89 -2.65 -6.11 -3.54
C VAL A 89 -2.11 -5.32 -2.36
N ASN A 90 -2.84 -4.31 -1.88
CA ASN A 90 -2.43 -3.53 -0.72
C ASN A 90 -2.35 -4.39 0.54
N ILE A 91 -3.32 -5.29 0.75
CA ILE A 91 -3.31 -6.23 1.87
C ILE A 91 -2.08 -7.14 1.81
N VAL A 92 -1.78 -7.73 0.65
CA VAL A 92 -0.61 -8.60 0.49
C VAL A 92 0.69 -7.85 0.75
N ILE A 93 0.84 -6.63 0.22
CA ILE A 93 2.02 -5.79 0.48
C ILE A 93 2.13 -5.46 1.97
N GLY A 94 1.03 -5.08 2.62
CA GLY A 94 0.97 -4.81 4.05
C GLY A 94 1.42 -6.00 4.89
N ILE A 95 0.94 -7.20 4.58
CA ILE A 95 1.35 -8.44 5.26
C ILE A 95 2.84 -8.72 5.06
N LEU A 96 3.37 -8.56 3.83
CA LEU A 96 4.79 -8.75 3.55
C LEU A 96 5.67 -7.75 4.30
N LEU A 97 5.25 -6.49 4.40
CA LEU A 97 5.97 -5.47 5.17
C LEU A 97 5.94 -5.77 6.67
N LEU A 98 4.80 -6.19 7.22
CA LEU A 98 4.70 -6.61 8.63
C LEU A 98 5.60 -7.82 8.91
N PHE A 99 5.61 -8.81 8.01
CA PHE A 99 6.50 -9.96 8.11
C PHE A 99 7.98 -9.53 8.06
N TRP A 100 8.33 -8.57 7.21
CA TRP A 100 9.68 -8.04 7.13
C TRP A 100 10.09 -7.30 8.41
N VAL A 101 9.21 -6.47 8.97
CA VAL A 101 9.42 -5.83 10.29
C VAL A 101 9.63 -6.88 11.38
N TRP A 102 8.82 -7.94 11.38
CA TRP A 102 8.91 -8.97 12.42
C TRP A 102 10.21 -9.78 12.32
N ARG A 103 10.64 -10.12 11.10
CA ARG A 103 11.88 -10.85 10.81
C ARG A 103 13.14 -10.00 10.95
N SER A 104 13.02 -8.68 10.90
CA SER A 104 14.08 -7.75 11.25
C SER A 104 14.46 -7.94 12.74
N LYS A 105 15.61 -8.56 12.99
CA LYS A 105 16.33 -8.38 14.27
C LYS A 105 16.97 -7.01 14.29
#